data_AF-A0A2D9VGT0-F1
#
_entry.id   AF-A0A2D9VGT0-F1
#
_cell.length_a   1.000
_cell.length_b   1.000
_cell.length_c   1.000
_cell.angle_alpha   90.00
_cell.angle_beta   90.00
_cell.angle_gamma   90.00
#
_symmetry.space_group_name_H-M   'P 1'
#
loop_
_entity.id
_entity.type
_entity.pdbx_description
1 polymer ?
#
loop_
_entity_poly.entity_id
_entity_poly.type
_entity_poly.pdbx_seq_one_letter_code
_entity_poly.pdbx_strand_id
1 'polypeptide(L)'
;MIKIDKLIDSITSYLKIRFDILKIDLIEKISSSISSVISGFILFFILLFVLAFASLTAGSILNFYFESEFLGYAIITGIYIVIFFIIYFTAKSGRLKKMIEKELLKEKEKSK
;
A
#
# COMPACT_ATOMS: atom_id res chain seq x y z
N MET A 1 13.57 45.12 -37.91
CA MET A 1 13.90 44.38 -36.67
C MET A 1 12.69 43.86 -35.88
N ILE A 2 11.48 44.44 -35.99
CA ILE A 2 10.33 44.19 -35.09
C ILE A 2 9.65 42.79 -35.20
N LYS A 3 9.98 41.94 -36.17
CA LYS A 3 9.28 40.64 -36.40
C LYS A 3 9.88 39.47 -35.61
N ILE A 4 11.18 39.49 -35.35
CA ILE A 4 11.89 38.40 -34.67
C ILE A 4 11.58 38.41 -33.18
N ASP A 5 11.53 39.60 -32.56
CA ASP A 5 11.17 39.74 -31.14
C ASP A 5 9.76 39.21 -30.85
N LYS A 6 8.79 39.51 -31.73
CA LYS A 6 7.41 38.97 -31.60
C LYS A 6 7.33 37.44 -31.75
N LEU A 7 8.18 36.85 -32.59
CA LEU A 7 8.26 35.39 -32.72
C LEU A 7 8.85 34.77 -31.45
N ILE A 8 9.92 35.37 -30.92
CA ILE A 8 10.58 34.93 -29.69
C ILE A 8 9.62 35.05 -28.50
N ASP A 9 8.86 36.13 -28.39
CA ASP A 9 7.85 36.32 -27.34
C ASP A 9 6.74 35.28 -27.41
N SER A 10 6.27 34.96 -28.63
CA SER A 10 5.21 33.96 -28.83
C SER A 10 5.68 32.55 -28.45
N ILE A 11 6.91 32.18 -28.82
CA ILE A 11 7.53 30.91 -28.45
C ILE A 11 7.75 30.84 -26.93
N THR A 12 8.23 31.93 -26.33
CA THR A 12 8.47 32.01 -24.89
C THR A 12 7.16 31.90 -24.11
N SER A 13 6.10 32.57 -24.56
CA SER A 13 4.77 32.50 -23.97
C SER A 13 4.19 31.08 -24.04
N TYR A 14 4.33 30.43 -25.20
CA TYR A 14 3.91 29.04 -25.38
C TYR A 14 4.69 28.06 -24.49
N LEU A 15 6.02 28.22 -24.39
CA LEU A 15 6.85 27.42 -23.49
C LEU A 15 6.45 27.64 -22.03
N LYS A 16 6.15 28.87 -21.64
CA LYS A 16 5.67 29.19 -20.28
C LYS A 16 4.37 28.47 -19.96
N ILE A 17 3.39 28.51 -20.86
CA ILE A 17 2.12 27.77 -20.72
C ILE A 17 2.37 26.25 -20.59
N ARG A 18 3.25 25.69 -21.42
CA ARG A 18 3.64 24.27 -21.34
C ARG A 18 4.26 23.92 -19.99
N PHE A 19 5.14 24.77 -19.46
CA PHE A 19 5.74 24.58 -18.13
C PHE A 19 4.72 24.69 -17.01
N ASP A 20 3.76 25.61 -17.10
CA ASP A 20 2.71 25.75 -16.10
C ASP A 20 1.79 24.53 -16.07
N ILE A 21 1.41 23.99 -17.24
CA ILE A 21 0.66 22.73 -17.34
C ILE A 21 1.44 21.58 -16.71
N LEU A 22 2.74 21.43 -17.03
CA LEU A 22 3.57 20.37 -16.45
C LEU A 22 3.67 20.46 -14.92
N LYS A 23 3.77 21.67 -14.36
CA LYS A 23 3.77 21.87 -12.90
C LYS A 23 2.46 21.41 -12.27
N ILE A 24 1.33 21.75 -12.87
CA ILE A 24 0.00 21.37 -12.38
C ILE A 24 -0.15 19.84 -12.44
N ASP A 25 0.18 19.21 -13.56
CA ASP A 25 0.11 17.75 -13.74
C ASP A 25 0.98 17.00 -12.72
N LEU A 26 2.18 17.53 -12.43
CA LEU A 26 3.08 16.99 -11.41
C LEU A 26 2.45 17.09 -10.02
N ILE A 27 1.93 18.27 -9.66
CA ILE A 27 1.28 18.48 -8.36
C ILE A 27 0.08 17.54 -8.22
N GLU A 28 -0.74 17.39 -9.24
CA GLU A 28 -1.92 16.53 -9.22
C GLU A 28 -1.56 15.06 -9.04
N LYS A 29 -0.59 14.55 -9.82
CA LYS A 29 -0.11 13.17 -9.68
C LYS A 29 0.52 12.90 -8.32
N ILE A 30 1.33 13.82 -7.83
CA ILE A 30 1.98 13.71 -6.52
C ILE A 30 0.91 13.76 -5.42
N SER A 31 -0.05 14.68 -5.50
CA SER A 31 -1.11 14.85 -4.51
C SER A 31 -2.02 13.61 -4.45
N SER A 32 -2.42 13.06 -5.60
CA SER A 32 -3.20 11.83 -5.68
C SER A 32 -2.44 10.62 -5.13
N SER A 33 -1.15 10.48 -5.47
CA SER A 33 -0.30 9.40 -4.97
C SER A 33 -0.09 9.51 -3.46
N ILE A 34 0.24 10.70 -2.96
CA ILE A 34 0.45 10.97 -1.53
C ILE A 34 -0.84 10.74 -0.76
N SER A 35 -1.98 11.24 -1.25
CA SER A 35 -3.28 11.03 -0.60
C SER A 35 -3.59 9.54 -0.45
N SER A 36 -3.39 8.76 -1.51
CA SER A 36 -3.60 7.31 -1.48
C SER A 36 -2.67 6.61 -0.49
N VAL A 37 -1.39 7.00 -0.47
CA VAL A 37 -0.40 6.45 0.47
C VAL A 37 -0.75 6.79 1.92
N ILE A 38 -1.12 8.04 2.20
CA ILE A 38 -1.48 8.48 3.55
C ILE A 38 -2.75 7.76 4.03
N SER A 39 -3.80 7.73 3.22
CA SER A 39 -5.04 7.04 3.57
C SER A 39 -4.80 5.54 3.79
N GLY A 40 -4.03 4.90 2.92
CA GLY A 40 -3.62 3.50 3.07
C GLY A 40 -2.80 3.27 4.34
N PHE A 41 -1.86 4.17 4.65
CA PHE A 41 -1.02 4.10 5.84
C PHE A 41 -1.85 4.22 7.13
N ILE A 42 -2.77 5.18 7.20
CA ILE A 42 -3.67 5.36 8.34
C ILE A 42 -4.51 4.09 8.56
N LEU A 43 -5.10 3.55 7.49
CA LEU A 43 -5.92 2.35 7.58
C LEU A 43 -5.10 1.13 8.02
N PHE A 44 -3.91 0.95 7.45
CA PHE A 44 -2.97 -0.09 7.84
C PHE A 44 -2.57 0.03 9.31
N PHE A 45 -2.31 1.25 9.79
CA PHE A 45 -1.92 1.51 11.17
C PHE A 45 -3.04 1.19 12.17
N ILE A 46 -4.29 1.58 11.84
CA ILE A 46 -5.46 1.20 12.63
C ILE A 46 -5.62 -0.32 12.65
N LEU A 47 -5.50 -0.98 11.50
CA LEU A 47 -5.61 -2.44 11.41
C LEU A 47 -4.53 -3.13 12.25
N LEU A 48 -3.31 -2.60 12.28
CA LEU A 48 -2.22 -3.10 13.11
C LEU A 48 -2.59 -3.06 14.60
N PHE A 49 -3.16 -1.94 15.07
CA PHE A 49 -3.63 -1.83 16.46
C PHE A 49 -4.76 -2.81 16.75
N VAL A 50 -5.75 -2.92 15.86
CA VAL A 50 -6.86 -3.87 16.01
C VAL A 50 -6.31 -5.29 16.14
N LEU A 51 -5.37 -5.69 15.28
CA LEU A 51 -4.76 -7.01 15.31
C LEU A 51 -3.93 -7.24 16.58
N ALA A 52 -3.16 -6.24 17.01
CA ALA A 52 -2.38 -6.29 18.24
C ALA A 52 -3.27 -6.48 19.46
N PHE A 53 -4.31 -5.66 19.62
CA PHE A 53 -5.25 -5.78 20.74
C PHE A 53 -6.04 -7.08 20.68
N ALA A 54 -6.50 -7.49 19.50
CA ALA A 54 -7.18 -8.79 19.33
C ALA A 54 -6.27 -9.96 19.76
N SER A 55 -4.97 -9.89 19.43
CA SER A 55 -3.99 -10.90 19.84
C SER A 55 -3.78 -10.91 21.35
N LEU A 56 -3.70 -9.74 21.98
CA LEU A 56 -3.59 -9.63 23.43
C LEU A 56 -4.85 -10.17 24.12
N THR A 57 -6.04 -9.84 23.62
CA THR A 57 -7.31 -10.35 24.15
C THR A 57 -7.39 -11.87 24.00
N ALA A 58 -7.10 -12.41 22.82
CA ALA A 58 -7.10 -13.85 22.58
C ALA A 58 -6.08 -14.57 23.49
N GLY A 59 -4.91 -13.95 23.70
CA GLY A 59 -3.87 -14.51 24.57
C GLY A 59 -4.30 -14.52 26.03
N SER A 60 -4.96 -13.45 26.48
CA SER A 60 -5.53 -13.35 27.82
C SER A 60 -6.66 -14.36 28.05
N ILE A 61 -7.52 -14.61 27.05
CA ILE A 61 -8.55 -15.66 27.11
C ILE A 61 -7.92 -17.04 27.26
N LEU A 62 -6.89 -17.34 26.46
CA LEU A 62 -6.14 -18.60 26.57
C LEU A 62 -5.47 -18.72 27.94
N ASN A 63 -4.82 -17.67 28.43
CA ASN A 63 -4.21 -17.62 29.75
C ASN A 63 -5.20 -17.96 30.87
N PHE A 64 -6.42 -17.39 30.80
CA PHE A 64 -7.49 -17.70 31.75
C PHE A 64 -7.88 -19.18 31.71
N TYR A 65 -7.96 -19.79 30.53
CA TYR A 65 -8.31 -21.20 30.38
C TYR A 65 -7.21 -22.16 30.86
N PHE A 66 -5.95 -21.78 30.67
CA PHE A 66 -4.79 -22.58 31.07
C PHE A 66 -4.29 -22.27 32.49
N GLU A 67 -4.99 -21.43 33.25
CA GLU A 67 -4.59 -20.95 34.59
C GLU A 67 -3.13 -20.45 34.62
N SER A 68 -2.68 -19.82 33.54
CA SER A 68 -1.29 -19.42 33.34
C SER A 68 -1.20 -17.98 32.85
N GLU A 69 -0.20 -17.23 33.33
CA GLU A 69 -0.04 -15.83 32.98
C GLU A 69 0.53 -15.57 31.57
N PHE A 70 1.13 -16.59 30.92
CA PHE A 70 1.91 -16.38 29.70
C PHE A 70 1.68 -17.41 28.58
N LEU A 71 1.12 -18.59 28.86
CA LEU A 71 1.00 -19.66 27.87
C LEU A 71 0.14 -19.27 26.65
N GLY A 72 -0.93 -18.52 26.86
CA GLY A 72 -1.79 -18.02 25.80
C GLY A 72 -1.07 -17.07 24.83
N TYR A 73 -0.21 -16.20 25.32
CA TYR A 73 0.63 -15.36 24.47
C TYR A 73 1.68 -16.18 23.69
N ALA A 74 2.26 -17.20 24.31
CA ALA A 74 3.20 -18.10 23.65
C ALA A 74 2.56 -18.88 22.50
N ILE A 75 1.33 -19.38 22.69
CA ILE A 75 0.56 -20.08 21.65
C ILE A 75 0.29 -19.16 20.46
N ILE A 76 -0.19 -17.93 20.70
CA ILE A 76 -0.48 -16.96 19.64
C ILE A 76 0.80 -16.58 18.89
N THR A 77 1.91 -16.39 19.60
CA THR A 77 3.22 -16.14 18.99
C THR A 77 3.63 -17.31 18.09
N GLY A 78 3.44 -18.55 18.53
CA GLY A 78 3.69 -19.75 17.73
C GLY A 78 2.87 -19.79 16.44
N ILE A 79 1.58 -19.43 16.50
CA ILE A 79 0.71 -19.33 15.33
C ILE A 79 1.26 -18.29 14.34
N TYR A 80 1.66 -17.11 14.82
CA TYR A 80 2.22 -16.08 13.94
C TYR A 80 3.54 -16.50 13.29
N ILE A 81 4.39 -17.24 14.00
CA ILE A 81 5.63 -17.80 13.43
C ILE A 81 5.31 -18.79 12.30
N VAL A 82 4.33 -19.68 12.50
CA VAL A 82 3.91 -20.64 11.46
C VAL A 82 3.40 -19.90 10.22
N ILE A 83 2.52 -18.91 10.40
CA ILE A 83 2.00 -18.07 9.31
C ILE A 83 3.16 -17.37 8.58
N PHE A 84 4.11 -16.80 9.32
CA PHE A 84 5.29 -16.15 8.76
C PHE A 84 6.08 -17.10 7.85
N PHE A 85 6.37 -18.32 8.31
CA PHE A 85 7.08 -19.30 7.48
C PHE A 85 6.29 -19.69 6.23
N ILE A 86 4.98 -19.91 6.35
CA ILE A 86 4.12 -20.23 5.19
C ILE A 86 4.21 -19.13 4.13
N ILE A 87 4.10 -17.87 4.55
CA ILE A 87 4.22 -16.71 3.65
C ILE A 87 5.62 -16.62 3.06
N TYR A 88 6.67 -16.75 3.89
CA TYR A 88 8.07 -16.68 3.47
C TYR A 88 8.39 -17.72 2.39
N PHE A 89 8.02 -18.99 2.60
CA PHE A 89 8.25 -20.05 1.63
C PHE A 89 7.40 -19.87 0.36
N THR A 90 6.15 -19.41 0.48
CA THR A 90 5.26 -19.18 -0.68
C THR A 90 5.74 -18.01 -1.54
N ALA A 91 6.22 -16.94 -0.90
CA ALA A 91 6.82 -15.79 -1.56
C ALA A 91 8.12 -16.19 -2.29
N LYS A 92 9.01 -16.94 -1.64
CA LYS A 92 10.26 -17.43 -2.23
C LYS A 92 10.03 -18.40 -3.39
N SER A 93 9.00 -19.24 -3.32
CA SER A 93 8.65 -20.20 -4.37
C SER A 93 8.05 -19.55 -5.64
N GLY A 94 7.83 -18.22 -5.66
CA GLY A 94 7.17 -17.53 -6.78
C GLY A 94 5.69 -17.89 -6.96
N ARG A 95 5.12 -18.73 -6.08
CA ARG A 95 3.71 -19.13 -6.11
C ARG A 95 2.80 -17.96 -5.76
N LEU A 96 3.24 -17.07 -4.87
CA LEU A 96 2.51 -15.85 -4.54
C LEU A 96 2.34 -14.95 -5.78
N LYS A 97 3.42 -14.74 -6.54
CA LYS A 97 3.39 -13.99 -7.80
C LYS A 97 2.41 -14.61 -8.80
N LYS A 98 2.44 -15.93 -8.98
CA LYS A 98 1.52 -16.65 -9.88
C LYS A 98 0.07 -16.64 -9.42
N MET A 99 -0.21 -16.62 -8.10
CA MET A 99 -1.59 -16.53 -7.57
C MET A 99 -2.17 -15.13 -7.76
N ILE A 100 -1.37 -14.09 -7.48
CA ILE A 100 -1.78 -12.70 -7.71
C ILE A 100 -2.02 -12.46 -9.20
N GLU A 101 -1.12 -12.93 -10.07
CA GLU A 101 -1.25 -12.78 -11.53
C GLU A 101 -2.50 -13.47 -12.08
N LYS A 102 -2.85 -14.67 -11.58
CA LYS A 102 -4.10 -15.36 -11.95
C LYS A 102 -5.34 -14.59 -11.54
N GLU A 103 -5.34 -13.99 -10.35
CA GLU A 103 -6.54 -13.30 -9.84
C GLU A 103 -6.75 -11.95 -10.55
N LEU A 104 -5.66 -11.23 -10.87
CA LEU A 104 -5.72 -10.02 -11.70
C LEU A 104 -6.17 -10.30 -13.15
N LEU A 105 -5.80 -11.45 -13.72
CA LEU A 105 -6.24 -11.85 -15.06
C LEU A 105 -7.73 -12.21 -15.09
N LYS A 106 -8.26 -12.88 -14.06
CA LYS A 106 -9.69 -13.19 -13.94
C LYS A 106 -10.57 -11.93 -13.79
N GLU A 107 -10.07 -10.92 -13.08
CA GLU A 107 -10.79 -9.67 -12.91
C GLU A 107 -10.93 -8.90 -14.24
N LYS A 108 -9.90 -8.97 -15.11
CA LYS A 108 -9.97 -8.44 -16.48
C LYS A 108 -10.92 -9.21 -17.39
N GLU A 109 -11.08 -10.53 -17.21
CA GLU A 109 -12.04 -11.32 -18.01
C GLU A 109 -13.49 -11.10 -17.57
N LYS A 110 -13.75 -10.78 -16.29
CA LYS A 110 -15.11 -10.45 -15.80
C LYS A 110 -15.60 -9.05 -16.17
N SER A 111 -14.70 -8.14 -16.53
CA SER A 111 -15.03 -6.77 -16.95
C SER A 111 -15.27 -6.62 -18.46
N LYS A 112 -15.21 -7.72 -19.23
CA LYS A 112 -15.37 -7.75 -20.68
C LYS A 112 -16.68 -8.44 -21.05
#